data_AF-A0A7S3RTL6-F1
#
_entry.id   AF-A0A7S3RTL6-F1
#
_cell.length_a   1.000
_cell.length_b   1.000
_cell.length_c   1.000
_cell.angle_alpha   90.00
_cell.angle_beta   90.00
_cell.angle_gamma   90.00
#
_symmetry.space_group_name_H-M   'P 1'
#
loop_
_entity.id
_entity.type
_entity.pdbx_description
1 polymer ?
#
loop_
_entity_poly.entity_id
_entity_poly.type
_entity_poly.pdbx_seq_one_letter_code
_entity_poly.pdbx_strand_id
1 'polypeptide(L)'
;MAIDFKMLMREERLRARERHAPPPAAAAALLSEPRSPPPPLPQTDVDWALPSRNDRPEYDAEAHAVDCGVRGIAHIAEWCSAEEEEAMLRCTDGAPAHRWTRLRGRRLQSLGGTPSSSDGGMTREPLPSWVQSVCDELVRCGVFPHDQPPNHVLLNEYRPGQGIDPHKDGPLYAPRVAILSLSSRAPPPPHARRPGAAYGVSSQAEL
;
A
#
# COMPACT_ATOMS: atom_id res chain seq x y z
N MET A 1 -7.43 8.36 29.79
CA MET A 1 -7.17 6.90 29.95
C MET A 1 -6.15 6.49 28.91
N ALA A 2 -5.06 5.82 29.30
CA ALA A 2 -4.09 5.29 28.36
C ALA A 2 -4.63 3.97 27.77
N ILE A 3 -4.71 3.87 26.45
CA ILE A 3 -5.14 2.65 25.75
C ILE A 3 -4.00 1.61 25.86
N ASP A 4 -4.28 0.44 26.43
CA ASP A 4 -3.34 -0.68 26.45
C ASP A 4 -3.31 -1.34 25.05
N PHE A 5 -2.43 -0.80 24.21
CA PHE A 5 -2.25 -1.25 22.83
C PHE A 5 -1.86 -2.73 22.76
N LYS A 6 -1.13 -3.28 23.74
CA LYS A 6 -0.74 -4.71 23.70
C LYS A 6 -1.95 -5.61 23.85
N MET A 7 -2.88 -5.26 24.75
CA MET A 7 -4.14 -5.98 24.93
C MET A 7 -5.05 -5.84 23.71
N LEU A 8 -5.22 -4.62 23.19
CA LEU A 8 -6.01 -4.37 21.98
C LEU A 8 -5.51 -5.20 20.78
N MET A 9 -4.20 -5.21 20.54
CA MET A 9 -3.62 -5.98 19.43
C MET A 9 -3.71 -7.50 19.65
N ARG A 10 -3.69 -7.96 20.90
CA ARG A 10 -3.90 -9.38 21.23
C ARG A 10 -5.34 -9.80 20.91
N GLU A 11 -6.31 -8.97 21.25
CA GLU A 11 -7.73 -9.23 20.97
C GLU A 11 -8.02 -9.22 19.47
N GLU A 12 -7.50 -8.23 18.71
CA GLU A 12 -7.68 -8.22 17.26
C GLU A 12 -6.99 -9.41 16.56
N ARG A 13 -5.83 -9.87 17.05
CA ARG A 13 -5.21 -11.11 16.54
C ARG A 13 -6.09 -12.33 16.74
N LEU A 14 -6.79 -12.43 17.88
CA LEU A 14 -7.73 -13.52 18.14
C LEU A 14 -8.94 -13.44 17.20
N ARG A 15 -9.54 -12.26 17.07
CA ARG A 15 -10.67 -12.03 16.15
C ARG A 15 -10.30 -12.27 14.68
N ALA A 16 -9.09 -11.87 14.26
CA ALA A 16 -8.61 -12.10 12.90
C ALA A 16 -8.42 -13.59 12.58
N ARG A 17 -7.91 -14.37 13.55
CA ARG A 17 -7.79 -15.84 13.44
C ARG A 17 -9.15 -16.53 13.33
N GLU A 18 -10.16 -16.02 14.04
CA GLU A 18 -11.54 -16.52 13.97
C GLU A 18 -12.21 -16.15 12.64
N ARG A 19 -11.96 -14.93 12.12
CA ARG A 19 -12.48 -14.46 10.82
C ARG A 19 -11.82 -15.12 9.61
N HIS A 20 -10.56 -15.53 9.72
CA HIS A 20 -9.76 -16.09 8.63
C HIS A 20 -9.24 -17.50 8.96
N ALA A 21 -10.14 -18.40 9.32
CA ALA A 21 -9.81 -19.82 9.31
C ALA A 21 -9.32 -20.21 7.90
N PRO A 22 -8.18 -20.89 7.76
CA PRO A 22 -7.66 -21.25 6.45
C PRO A 22 -8.68 -22.14 5.73
N PRO A 23 -8.95 -21.90 4.43
CA PRO A 23 -9.83 -22.77 3.68
C PRO A 23 -9.22 -24.18 3.60
N PRO A 24 -10.04 -25.24 3.44
CA PRO A 24 -9.54 -26.60 3.27
C PRO A 24 -8.56 -26.66 2.09
N ALA A 25 -7.54 -27.53 2.20
CA ALA A 25 -6.36 -27.56 1.31
C ALA A 25 -6.69 -27.56 -0.20
N ALA A 26 -7.84 -28.09 -0.61
CA ALA A 26 -8.31 -28.08 -1.99
C ALA A 26 -8.68 -26.68 -2.53
N ALA A 27 -9.16 -25.76 -1.68
CA ALA A 27 -9.52 -24.39 -2.08
C ALA A 27 -8.30 -23.43 -2.08
N ALA A 28 -7.26 -23.72 -1.29
CA ALA A 28 -6.00 -22.98 -1.34
C ALA A 28 -5.22 -23.20 -2.65
N ALA A 29 -5.36 -24.39 -3.26
CA ALA A 29 -4.76 -24.73 -4.54
C ALA A 29 -5.41 -23.98 -5.73
N LEU A 30 -6.71 -23.69 -5.66
CA LEU A 30 -7.47 -22.98 -6.72
C LEU A 30 -7.25 -21.45 -6.73
N LEU A 31 -6.66 -20.90 -5.67
CA LEU A 31 -6.34 -19.46 -5.55
C LEU A 31 -4.86 -19.16 -5.86
N SER A 32 -4.07 -20.17 -6.21
CA SER A 32 -2.61 -20.08 -6.39
C SER A 32 -2.14 -20.27 -7.82
N GLU A 33 -2.96 -19.96 -8.83
CA GLU A 33 -2.44 -19.84 -10.20
C GLU A 33 -1.55 -18.59 -10.27
N PRO A 34 -0.28 -18.72 -10.69
CA PRO A 34 0.57 -17.56 -10.90
C PRO A 34 -0.10 -16.69 -11.96
N ARG A 35 -0.51 -15.47 -11.58
CA ARG A 35 -0.87 -14.45 -12.54
C ARG A 35 0.33 -14.32 -13.49
N SER A 36 0.13 -14.58 -14.78
CA SER A 36 1.16 -14.29 -15.77
C SER A 36 1.60 -12.85 -15.54
N PRO A 37 2.91 -12.59 -15.35
CA PRO A 37 3.37 -11.23 -15.21
C PRO A 37 2.84 -10.46 -16.43
N PRO A 38 2.27 -9.26 -16.24
CA PRO A 38 1.94 -8.43 -17.38
C PRO A 38 3.20 -8.34 -18.27
N PRO A 39 3.03 -8.28 -19.60
CA PRO A 39 4.17 -8.13 -20.48
C PRO A 39 5.05 -6.99 -19.97
N PRO A 40 6.39 -7.15 -19.96
CA PRO A 40 7.29 -6.11 -19.50
C PRO A 40 6.94 -4.83 -20.25
N LEU A 41 6.91 -3.71 -19.51
CA LEU A 41 6.60 -2.41 -20.08
C LEU A 41 7.43 -2.21 -21.36
N PRO A 42 6.84 -1.73 -22.47
CA PRO A 42 7.66 -1.10 -23.49
C PRO A 42 8.50 -0.02 -22.80
N GLN A 43 9.78 0.09 -23.18
CA GLN A 43 10.78 0.92 -22.48
C GLN A 43 10.41 2.42 -22.35
N THR A 44 9.27 2.84 -22.91
CA THR A 44 8.70 4.19 -22.85
C THR A 44 7.80 4.47 -21.64
N ASP A 45 7.44 3.46 -20.83
CA ASP A 45 6.50 3.60 -19.69
C ASP A 45 7.19 3.71 -18.30
N VAL A 46 8.52 3.79 -18.23
CA VAL A 46 9.25 4.00 -16.96
C VAL A 46 9.07 5.40 -16.36
N ASP A 47 8.49 6.31 -17.14
CA ASP A 47 8.30 7.73 -16.79
C ASP A 47 6.83 8.12 -16.59
N TRP A 48 5.93 7.14 -16.40
CA TRP A 48 4.54 7.46 -16.08
C TRP A 48 4.48 8.30 -14.80
N ALA A 49 3.72 9.39 -14.85
CA ALA A 49 3.42 10.24 -13.71
C ALA A 49 1.91 10.24 -13.50
N LEU A 50 1.50 10.23 -12.23
CA LEU A 50 0.13 10.38 -11.81
C LEU A 50 -0.39 11.74 -12.31
N PRO A 51 -1.44 11.77 -13.15
CA PRO A 51 -1.97 13.03 -13.65
C PRO A 51 -2.55 13.88 -12.52
N SER A 52 -2.21 15.16 -12.49
CA SER A 52 -2.88 16.12 -11.61
C SER A 52 -4.32 16.31 -12.06
N ARG A 53 -5.26 16.20 -11.12
CA ARG A 53 -6.69 16.41 -11.39
C ARG A 53 -7.36 17.21 -10.29
N ASN A 54 -8.20 18.16 -10.69
CA ASN A 54 -8.91 19.04 -9.76
C ASN A 54 -10.07 18.36 -9.03
N ASP A 55 -10.50 17.19 -9.46
CA ASP A 55 -11.61 16.44 -8.87
C ASP A 55 -11.17 15.44 -7.78
N ARG A 56 -9.87 15.36 -7.50
CA ARG A 56 -9.35 14.55 -6.40
C ARG A 56 -9.76 15.18 -5.06
N PRO A 57 -10.30 14.40 -4.12
CA PRO A 57 -10.76 14.92 -2.83
C PRO A 57 -9.62 15.55 -2.05
N GLU A 58 -9.84 16.76 -1.56
CA GLU A 58 -8.96 17.42 -0.60
C GLU A 58 -9.01 16.69 0.74
N TYR A 59 -7.89 16.75 1.48
CA TYR A 59 -7.79 16.18 2.79
C TYR A 59 -8.53 17.03 3.82
N ASP A 60 -9.65 16.50 4.29
CA ASP A 60 -10.37 16.98 5.47
C ASP A 60 -10.35 15.90 6.55
N ALA A 61 -9.61 16.16 7.63
CA ALA A 61 -9.44 15.22 8.73
C ALA A 61 -10.74 14.93 9.50
N GLU A 62 -11.69 15.87 9.51
CA GLU A 62 -12.97 15.71 10.19
C GLU A 62 -13.97 15.00 9.28
N ALA A 63 -14.07 15.41 8.02
CA ALA A 63 -14.98 14.78 7.06
C ALA A 63 -14.62 13.32 6.74
N HIS A 64 -13.33 12.97 6.85
CA HIS A 64 -12.82 11.63 6.58
C HIS A 64 -12.47 10.83 7.84
N ALA A 65 -12.83 11.33 9.03
CA ALA A 65 -12.53 10.65 10.29
C ALA A 65 -13.09 9.22 10.33
N VAL A 66 -12.28 8.28 10.81
CA VAL A 66 -12.72 6.89 11.02
C VAL A 66 -13.15 6.70 12.47
N ASP A 67 -14.40 6.28 12.69
CA ASP A 67 -14.88 5.91 14.02
C ASP A 67 -14.30 4.55 14.45
N CYS A 68 -13.10 4.60 15.01
CA CYS A 68 -12.34 3.44 15.47
C CYS A 68 -11.74 3.63 16.87
N GLY A 69 -12.15 4.67 17.59
CA GLY A 69 -11.62 5.01 18.92
C GLY A 69 -10.19 5.58 18.92
N VAL A 70 -9.58 5.78 17.74
CA VAL A 70 -8.27 6.42 17.57
C VAL A 70 -8.46 7.73 16.82
N ARG A 71 -7.99 8.84 17.41
CA ARG A 71 -8.03 10.17 16.78
C ARG A 71 -6.90 10.31 15.75
N GLY A 72 -7.11 11.15 14.75
CA GLY A 72 -6.10 11.44 13.72
C GLY A 72 -5.99 10.37 12.64
N ILE A 73 -6.95 9.44 12.57
CA ILE A 73 -7.08 8.49 11.46
C ILE A 73 -8.19 8.98 10.54
N ALA A 74 -7.85 9.14 9.27
CA ALA A 74 -8.78 9.49 8.21
C ALA A 74 -8.71 8.45 7.09
N HIS A 75 -9.85 8.18 6.44
CA HIS A 75 -9.95 7.27 5.31
C HIS A 75 -10.67 7.93 4.14
N ILE A 76 -10.00 7.98 2.99
CA ILE A 76 -10.54 8.50 1.74
C ILE A 76 -10.69 7.33 0.78
N ALA A 77 -11.92 6.96 0.48
CA ALA A 77 -12.21 5.92 -0.50
C ALA A 77 -11.99 6.45 -1.92
N GLU A 78 -11.53 5.57 -2.83
CA GLU A 78 -11.41 5.86 -4.26
C GLU A 78 -10.59 7.14 -4.58
N TRP A 79 -9.53 7.39 -3.81
CA TRP A 79 -8.66 8.56 -4.00
C TRP A 79 -7.94 8.57 -5.36
N CYS A 80 -7.64 7.39 -5.88
CA CYS A 80 -7.20 7.20 -7.27
C CYS A 80 -8.28 6.50 -8.09
N SER A 81 -8.35 6.81 -9.39
CA SER A 81 -9.26 6.11 -10.30
C SER A 81 -8.78 4.69 -10.62
N ALA A 82 -9.65 3.88 -11.22
CA ALA A 82 -9.31 2.53 -11.65
C ALA A 82 -8.16 2.51 -12.68
N GLU A 83 -8.09 3.50 -13.56
CA GLU A 83 -7.03 3.65 -14.56
C GLU A 83 -5.69 4.03 -13.91
N GLU A 84 -5.73 4.92 -12.92
CA GLU A 84 -4.56 5.32 -12.12
C GLU A 84 -4.04 4.14 -11.29
N GLU A 85 -4.95 3.38 -10.66
CA GLU A 85 -4.64 2.13 -9.96
C GLU A 85 -3.95 1.14 -10.89
N GLU A 86 -4.50 0.90 -12.08
CA GLU A 86 -3.93 -0.04 -13.04
C GLU A 86 -2.54 0.41 -13.51
N ALA A 87 -2.33 1.71 -13.73
CA ALA A 87 -1.04 2.28 -14.09
C ALA A 87 0.00 2.10 -12.98
N MET A 88 -0.35 2.42 -11.72
CA MET A 88 0.54 2.23 -10.57
C MET A 88 0.90 0.75 -10.35
N LEU A 89 -0.05 -0.17 -10.56
CA LEU A 89 0.21 -1.61 -10.52
C LEU A 89 1.18 -2.03 -11.62
N ARG A 90 1.05 -1.52 -12.85
CA ARG A 90 2.03 -1.77 -13.92
C ARG A 90 3.42 -1.25 -13.59
N CYS A 91 3.52 -0.04 -13.02
CA CYS A 91 4.80 0.52 -12.56
C CYS A 91 5.44 -0.35 -11.46
N THR A 92 4.62 -0.89 -10.56
CA THR A 92 5.05 -1.81 -9.50
C THR A 92 5.60 -3.13 -10.06
N ASP A 93 4.86 -3.74 -11.00
CA ASP A 93 5.24 -5.00 -11.63
C ASP A 93 6.48 -4.87 -12.52
N GLY A 94 6.71 -3.68 -13.10
CA GLY A 94 7.90 -3.37 -13.90
C GLY A 94 9.19 -3.19 -13.08
N ALA A 95 9.12 -3.13 -11.75
CA ALA A 95 10.31 -2.95 -10.92
C ALA A 95 11.26 -4.16 -11.01
N PRO A 96 12.58 -3.94 -11.18
CA PRO A 96 13.53 -5.04 -11.30
C PRO A 96 13.58 -5.88 -10.02
N ALA A 97 13.77 -7.20 -10.16
CA ALA A 97 13.69 -8.15 -9.06
C ALA A 97 14.59 -7.82 -7.85
N HIS A 98 15.76 -7.20 -8.08
CA HIS A 98 16.70 -6.85 -7.01
C HIS A 98 16.22 -5.70 -6.11
N ARG A 99 15.21 -4.91 -6.52
CA ARG A 99 14.60 -3.89 -5.65
C ARG A 99 13.67 -4.48 -4.60
N TRP A 100 13.26 -5.74 -4.77
CA TRP A 100 12.36 -6.41 -3.85
C TRP A 100 13.14 -7.16 -2.77
N THR A 101 12.88 -6.79 -1.52
CA THR A 101 13.29 -7.56 -0.34
C THR A 101 12.16 -8.51 0.06
N ARG A 102 12.46 -9.80 0.20
CA ARG A 102 11.50 -10.78 0.72
C ARG A 102 11.52 -10.78 2.24
N LEU A 103 10.38 -10.50 2.85
CA LEU A 103 10.17 -10.54 4.30
C LEU A 103 9.25 -11.70 4.66
N ARG A 104 9.08 -11.95 5.97
CA ARG A 104 8.14 -12.97 6.43
C ARG A 104 6.72 -12.56 6.02
N GLY A 105 6.15 -13.27 5.05
CA GLY A 105 4.78 -13.09 4.62
C GLY A 105 4.52 -11.84 3.76
N ARG A 106 5.54 -11.21 3.17
CA ARG A 106 5.36 -10.14 2.17
C ARG A 106 6.65 -9.90 1.38
N ARG A 107 6.58 -9.12 0.30
CA ARG A 107 7.77 -8.47 -0.28
C ARG A 107 7.67 -6.96 -0.15
N LEU A 108 8.82 -6.29 -0.06
CA LEU A 108 8.94 -4.87 0.21
C LEU A 108 9.94 -4.22 -0.76
N GLN A 109 9.66 -3.00 -1.22
CA GLN A 109 10.67 -2.07 -1.74
C GLN A 109 10.78 -0.86 -0.83
N SER A 110 11.99 -0.37 -0.60
CA SER A 110 12.24 0.95 0.00
C SER A 110 12.60 1.91 -1.13
N LEU A 111 11.80 2.96 -1.31
CA LEU A 111 11.95 3.95 -2.38
C LEU A 111 12.21 5.33 -1.74
N GLY A 112 13.08 6.13 -2.34
CA GLY A 112 13.52 7.41 -1.74
C GLY A 112 14.73 7.27 -0.81
N GLY A 113 15.19 6.04 -0.60
CA GLY A 113 16.39 5.73 0.18
C GLY A 113 16.18 4.63 1.21
N THR A 114 17.13 4.49 2.13
CA THR A 114 17.07 3.50 3.22
C THR A 114 17.40 4.16 4.57
N PRO A 115 16.53 4.01 5.60
CA PRO A 115 16.85 4.46 6.95
C PRO A 115 17.99 3.62 7.53
N SER A 116 19.02 4.29 8.04
CA SER A 116 20.16 3.65 8.67
C SER A 116 19.95 3.56 10.18
N SER A 117 19.89 2.33 10.68
CA SER A 117 19.71 2.07 12.11
C SER A 117 20.98 2.34 12.92
N SER A 118 22.15 2.44 12.28
CA SER A 118 23.45 2.54 12.96
C SER A 118 23.89 3.97 13.26
N ASP A 119 23.52 4.94 12.43
CA ASP A 119 23.92 6.36 12.58
C ASP A 119 22.73 7.29 12.82
N GLY A 120 21.50 6.75 12.89
CA GLY A 120 20.27 7.53 13.06
C GLY A 120 19.93 8.41 11.85
N GLY A 121 20.56 8.15 10.70
CA GLY A 121 20.35 8.89 9.47
C GLY A 121 19.54 8.11 8.43
N MET A 122 19.50 8.66 7.23
CA MET A 122 18.89 8.02 6.06
C MET A 122 19.79 8.25 4.86
N THR A 123 20.15 7.17 4.16
CA THR A 123 20.76 7.28 2.83
C THR A 123 19.65 7.66 1.87
N ARG A 124 19.69 8.88 1.32
CA ARG A 124 18.65 9.39 0.42
C ARG A 124 18.92 8.98 -1.03
N GLU A 125 17.86 8.59 -1.72
CA GLU A 125 17.87 8.32 -3.15
C GLU A 125 16.71 9.07 -3.83
N PRO A 126 16.81 9.42 -5.11
CA PRO A 126 15.68 9.97 -5.83
C PRO A 126 14.49 8.99 -5.83
N LEU A 127 13.28 9.52 -5.63
CA LEU A 127 12.07 8.74 -5.84
C LEU A 127 11.88 8.43 -7.33
N PRO A 128 11.38 7.24 -7.70
CA PRO A 128 10.89 7.01 -9.05
C PRO A 128 9.82 8.04 -9.43
N SER A 129 9.78 8.48 -10.69
CA SER A 129 8.88 9.52 -11.20
C SER A 129 7.42 9.30 -10.81
N TRP A 130 6.90 8.08 -10.99
CA TRP A 130 5.53 7.74 -10.62
C TRP A 130 5.27 7.89 -9.11
N VAL A 131 6.24 7.52 -8.26
CA VAL A 131 6.12 7.68 -6.80
C VAL A 131 6.19 9.13 -6.39
N GLN A 132 7.11 9.89 -7.01
CA GLN A 132 7.21 11.33 -6.79
C GLN A 132 5.89 12.02 -7.11
N SER A 133 5.25 11.69 -8.24
CA SER A 133 3.96 12.27 -8.61
C SER A 133 2.82 11.92 -7.64
N VAL A 134 2.84 10.74 -7.01
CA VAL A 134 1.91 10.40 -5.93
C VAL A 134 2.15 11.30 -4.72
N CYS A 135 3.41 11.49 -4.32
CA CYS A 135 3.78 12.35 -3.19
C CYS A 135 3.36 13.81 -3.44
N ASP A 136 3.60 14.32 -4.65
CA ASP A 136 3.23 15.67 -5.07
C ASP A 136 1.71 15.88 -5.00
N GLU A 137 0.93 14.90 -5.46
CA GLU A 137 -0.52 14.96 -5.39
C GLU A 137 -1.06 14.89 -3.95
N LEU A 138 -0.43 14.13 -3.07
CA LEU A 138 -0.82 14.10 -1.65
C LEU A 138 -0.53 15.43 -0.97
N VAL A 139 0.58 16.09 -1.33
CA VAL A 139 0.86 17.45 -0.88
C VAL A 139 -0.18 18.42 -1.44
N ARG A 140 -0.48 18.35 -2.74
CA ARG A 140 -1.49 19.19 -3.40
C ARG A 140 -2.88 19.04 -2.78
N CYS A 141 -3.27 17.82 -2.40
CA CYS A 141 -4.54 17.54 -1.73
C CYS A 141 -4.52 17.93 -0.23
N GLY A 142 -3.42 18.44 0.31
CA GLY A 142 -3.32 18.83 1.72
C GLY A 142 -3.09 17.67 2.71
N VAL A 143 -2.82 16.45 2.22
CA VAL A 143 -2.51 15.30 3.08
C VAL A 143 -1.17 15.50 3.79
N PHE A 144 -0.20 16.11 3.11
CA PHE A 144 1.08 16.51 3.69
C PHE A 144 1.30 18.00 3.51
N PRO A 145 1.96 18.68 4.46
CA PRO A 145 2.24 20.10 4.31
C PRO A 145 3.35 20.32 3.27
N HIS A 146 3.29 21.46 2.57
CA HIS A 146 4.23 21.78 1.50
C HIS A 146 5.70 21.85 1.93
N ASP A 147 5.98 22.17 3.20
CA ASP A 147 7.33 22.28 3.77
C ASP A 147 7.91 20.94 4.22
N GLN A 148 7.08 19.89 4.33
CA GLN A 148 7.49 18.54 4.73
C GLN A 148 6.83 17.49 3.83
N PRO A 149 7.16 17.46 2.52
CA PRO A 149 6.64 16.46 1.61
C PRO A 149 7.19 15.06 1.95
N PRO A 150 6.44 13.99 1.63
CA PRO A 150 6.96 12.63 1.71
C PRO A 150 8.22 12.48 0.87
N ASN A 151 9.22 11.79 1.43
CA ASN A 151 10.52 11.59 0.78
C ASN A 151 10.99 10.13 0.84
N HIS A 152 10.18 9.24 1.41
CA HIS A 152 10.48 7.83 1.58
C HIS A 152 9.20 7.03 1.49
N VAL A 153 9.22 5.94 0.73
CA VAL A 153 8.03 5.13 0.45
C VAL A 153 8.36 3.66 0.64
N LEU A 154 7.54 2.97 1.42
CA LEU A 154 7.58 1.51 1.56
C LEU A 154 6.48 0.91 0.68
N LEU A 155 6.89 0.26 -0.41
CA LEU A 155 5.98 -0.46 -1.28
C LEU A 155 5.91 -1.92 -0.82
N ASN A 156 4.81 -2.27 -0.15
CA ASN A 156 4.53 -3.62 0.33
C ASN A 156 3.61 -4.36 -0.67
N GLU A 157 3.93 -5.62 -0.94
CA GLU A 157 3.02 -6.53 -1.64
C GLU A 157 2.64 -7.71 -0.75
N TYR A 158 1.34 -8.00 -0.72
CA TYR A 158 0.74 -9.13 -0.04
C TYR A 158 -0.02 -10.05 -1.01
N ARG A 159 0.25 -11.34 -0.90
CA ARG A 159 -0.55 -12.41 -1.51
C ARG A 159 -1.77 -12.76 -0.64
N PRO A 160 -2.78 -13.46 -1.16
CA PRO A 160 -3.86 -13.98 -0.31
C PRO A 160 -3.33 -14.77 0.89
N GLY A 161 -3.81 -14.44 2.10
CA GLY A 161 -3.37 -15.05 3.36
C GLY A 161 -2.08 -14.47 3.95
N GLN A 162 -1.48 -13.47 3.31
CA GLN A 162 -0.34 -12.73 3.84
C GLN A 162 -0.78 -11.48 4.63
N GLY A 163 0.17 -10.93 5.40
CA GLY A 163 -0.07 -9.74 6.20
C GLY A 163 1.18 -9.30 6.93
N ILE A 164 1.03 -8.24 7.72
CA ILE A 164 2.09 -7.67 8.55
C ILE A 164 1.77 -7.88 10.03
N ASP A 165 2.79 -8.27 10.80
CA ASP A 165 2.64 -8.40 12.24
C ASP A 165 2.45 -7.00 12.88
N PRO A 166 1.64 -6.89 13.95
CA PRO A 166 1.53 -5.67 14.74
C PRO A 166 2.88 -5.07 15.14
N HIS A 167 3.09 -3.81 14.77
CA HIS A 167 4.34 -3.07 14.99
C HIS A 167 4.05 -1.57 15.14
N LYS A 168 5.12 -0.79 15.33
CA LYS A 168 5.12 0.67 15.26
C LYS A 168 6.22 1.09 14.30
N ASP A 169 6.03 2.22 13.65
CA ASP A 169 7.07 2.82 12.81
C ASP A 169 8.28 3.23 13.65
N GLY A 170 9.45 3.19 13.00
CA GLY A 170 10.72 3.55 13.63
C GLY A 170 10.78 5.03 14.02
N PRO A 171 11.69 5.41 14.93
CA PRO A 171 11.80 6.78 15.44
C PRO A 171 12.28 7.81 14.40
N LEU A 172 12.67 7.37 13.20
CA LEU A 172 13.12 8.22 12.10
C LEU A 172 11.97 8.78 11.25
N TYR A 173 10.77 8.20 11.36
CA TYR A 173 9.61 8.67 10.62
C TYR A 173 8.98 9.89 11.27
N ALA A 174 8.49 10.82 10.44
CA ALA A 174 7.67 11.93 10.90
C ALA A 174 6.37 11.40 11.54
N PRO A 175 5.71 12.16 12.44
CA PRO A 175 4.45 11.75 13.07
C PRO A 175 3.24 11.90 12.12
N ARG A 176 3.41 11.54 10.84
CA ARG A 176 2.40 11.55 9.79
C ARG A 176 2.77 10.52 8.74
N VAL A 177 1.80 9.70 8.35
CA VAL A 177 1.94 8.65 7.34
C VAL A 177 0.67 8.62 6.49
N ALA A 178 0.79 8.32 5.20
CA ALA A 178 -0.34 7.99 4.35
C ALA A 178 -0.19 6.57 3.81
N ILE A 179 -1.31 5.84 3.70
CA ILE A 179 -1.32 4.49 3.15
C ILE A 179 -2.23 4.48 1.91
N LEU A 180 -1.64 4.27 0.75
CA LEU A 180 -2.38 4.05 -0.49
C LEU A 180 -2.47 2.56 -0.77
N SER A 181 -3.67 2.00 -0.66
CA SER A 181 -3.93 0.58 -0.94
C SER A 181 -4.45 0.41 -2.36
N LEU A 182 -3.78 -0.45 -3.12
CA LEU A 182 -4.14 -0.84 -4.49
C LEU A 182 -4.63 -2.29 -4.52
N SER A 183 -5.54 -2.59 -5.45
CA SER A 183 -6.15 -3.89 -5.68
C SER A 183 -6.87 -4.48 -4.46
N SER A 184 -7.49 -3.62 -3.65
CA SER A 184 -8.29 -4.02 -2.48
C SER A 184 -9.68 -4.59 -2.86
N ARG A 185 -10.00 -4.65 -4.17
CA ARG A 185 -11.34 -4.98 -4.66
C ARG A 185 -11.71 -6.44 -4.35
N ALA A 186 -12.86 -6.62 -3.71
CA ALA A 186 -13.55 -7.91 -3.66
C ALA A 186 -13.76 -8.46 -5.08
N PRO A 187 -13.65 -9.78 -5.29
CA PRO A 187 -13.78 -10.34 -6.64
C PRO A 187 -15.13 -9.97 -7.25
N PRO A 188 -15.20 -9.71 -8.58
CA PRO A 188 -16.45 -9.34 -9.22
C PRO A 188 -17.54 -10.39 -8.98
N PRO A 189 -18.82 -9.98 -8.97
CA PRO A 189 -19.93 -10.90 -8.73
C PRO A 189 -19.89 -12.05 -9.75
N PRO A 190 -20.44 -13.24 -9.41
CA PRO A 190 -20.22 -14.48 -10.17
C PRO A 190 -20.49 -14.37 -11.67
N HIS A 191 -21.45 -13.52 -12.06
CA HIS A 191 -21.87 -13.31 -13.45
C HIS A 191 -20.90 -12.44 -14.28
N ALA A 192 -20.00 -11.70 -13.65
CA ALA A 192 -19.01 -10.85 -14.31
C ALA A 192 -17.60 -11.46 -14.34
N ARG A 193 -17.45 -12.70 -13.84
CA ARG A 193 -16.16 -13.41 -13.83
C ARG A 193 -15.89 -14.00 -15.21
N ARG A 194 -14.74 -13.64 -15.80
CA ARG A 194 -14.19 -14.40 -16.93
C ARG A 194 -13.63 -15.72 -16.40
N PRO A 195 -13.93 -16.88 -17.02
CA PRO A 195 -13.29 -18.14 -16.66
C PRO A 195 -11.77 -18.00 -16.81
N GLY A 196 -11.02 -18.18 -15.73
CA GLY A 196 -9.54 -18.14 -15.72
C GLY A 196 -8.88 -16.81 -15.33
N ALA A 197 -9.62 -15.77 -14.92
CA ALA A 197 -9.02 -14.53 -14.42
C ALA A 197 -8.70 -14.61 -12.92
N ALA A 198 -7.42 -14.54 -12.55
CA ALA A 198 -6.97 -14.41 -11.16
C ALA A 198 -7.10 -12.95 -10.70
N TYR A 199 -7.84 -12.72 -9.62
CA TYR A 199 -7.99 -11.42 -8.95
C TYR A 199 -7.37 -11.51 -7.56
N GLY A 200 -6.45 -10.61 -7.21
CA GLY A 200 -5.95 -10.43 -5.84
C GLY A 200 -4.42 -10.39 -5.73
N VAL A 201 -3.86 -9.18 -5.85
CA VAL A 201 -2.54 -8.84 -5.29
C VAL A 201 -2.70 -7.47 -4.64
N SER A 202 -2.83 -7.42 -3.31
CA SER A 202 -2.94 -6.13 -2.63
C SER A 202 -1.54 -5.53 -2.47
N SER A 203 -1.32 -4.39 -3.10
CA SER A 203 -0.10 -3.60 -2.96
C SER A 203 -0.43 -2.37 -2.13
N GLN A 204 0.31 -2.14 -1.05
CA GLN A 204 0.16 -0.96 -0.20
C GLN A 204 1.44 -0.15 -0.26
N ALA A 205 1.34 1.13 -0.64
CA ALA A 205 2.41 2.09 -0.48
C ALA A 205 2.20 2.83 0.85
N GLU A 206 3.14 2.73 1.76
CA GLU A 206 3.22 3.56 2.97
C GLU A 206 4.16 4.74 2.64
N LEU A 207 3.62 5.95 2.70
CA LEU A 207 4.21 7.21 2.26
C LEU A 207 4.47 8.14 3.44
#